data_AF-A0A2E8H2N8-F1
#
_entry.id   AF-A0A2E8H2N8-F1
#
_cell.length_a   1.000
_cell.length_b   1.000
_cell.length_c   1.000
_cell.angle_alpha   90.00
_cell.angle_beta   90.00
_cell.angle_gamma   90.00
#
_symmetry.space_group_name_H-M   'P 1'
#
loop_
_entity.id
_entity.type
_entity.pdbx_description
1 polymer ?
#
loop_
_entity_poly.entity_id
_entity_poly.type
_entity_poly.pdbx_seq_one_letter_code
_entity_poly.pdbx_strand_id
1 'polypeptide(L)'
;MRIDGLPNLQKVSQPNQRTDAARPRNKVGQGDDSVEISRPAQDAAELTETLKATPETVNPRIGEIRERVQSGFYNSEDVRREIAGAMLDTDGIRPVVNEVAEVRTAQRQMADVPDVREDRVAESRERAANGFYDQADVRTQTAQSIIDESA
;
A
#
# COMPACT_ATOMS: atom_id res chain seq x y z
N MET A 1 -36.38 14.06 2.94
CA MET A 1 -36.45 12.58 2.92
C MET A 1 -35.32 12.06 3.81
N ARG A 2 -35.63 11.29 4.84
CA ARG A 2 -34.67 10.63 5.73
C ARG A 2 -34.67 9.15 5.36
N ILE A 3 -33.48 8.56 5.19
CA ILE A 3 -33.32 7.13 4.91
C ILE A 3 -32.99 6.48 6.24
N ASP A 4 -33.99 5.83 6.83
CA ASP A 4 -33.87 5.02 8.04
C ASP A 4 -33.53 3.58 7.67
N GLY A 5 -32.58 3.00 8.41
CA GLY A 5 -32.58 1.55 8.72
C GLY A 5 -31.71 0.65 7.87
N LEU A 6 -30.39 0.63 8.13
CA LEU A 6 -29.56 -0.56 7.91
C LEU A 6 -29.86 -1.56 9.04
N PRO A 7 -30.32 -2.81 8.77
CA PRO A 7 -30.51 -3.79 9.81
C PRO A 7 -29.17 -4.40 10.26
N ASN A 8 -29.06 -4.43 11.58
CA ASN A 8 -27.97 -4.90 12.42
C ASN A 8 -27.63 -6.39 12.12
N LEU A 9 -26.42 -6.69 11.64
CA LEU A 9 -25.90 -8.06 11.54
C LEU A 9 -25.51 -8.55 12.94
N GLN A 10 -26.48 -9.09 13.67
CA GLN A 10 -26.22 -9.83 14.91
C GLN A 10 -25.41 -11.09 14.59
N LYS A 11 -24.16 -11.12 15.07
CA LYS A 11 -23.36 -12.34 15.24
C LYS A 11 -24.13 -13.29 16.17
N VAL A 12 -24.69 -14.36 15.61
CA VAL A 12 -25.21 -15.48 16.40
C VAL A 12 -24.05 -16.40 16.75
N SER A 13 -23.82 -16.54 18.05
CA SER A 13 -22.82 -17.39 18.70
C SER A 13 -22.99 -18.86 18.31
N GLN A 14 -21.88 -19.52 17.97
CA GLN A 14 -21.82 -20.98 17.90
C GLN A 14 -21.87 -21.59 19.32
N PRO A 15 -22.71 -22.59 19.60
CA PRO A 15 -22.54 -23.42 20.77
C PRO A 15 -21.61 -24.61 20.48
N ASN A 16 -20.65 -24.77 21.37
CA ASN A 16 -19.70 -25.87 21.57
C ASN A 16 -20.11 -27.24 21.01
N GLN A 17 -19.25 -27.84 20.18
CA GLN A 17 -19.20 -29.29 19.97
C GLN A 17 -17.88 -29.87 20.53
N ARG A 18 -18.00 -30.53 21.67
CA ARG A 18 -17.11 -31.54 22.26
C ARG A 18 -18.06 -32.46 23.06
N THR A 19 -18.09 -33.78 23.00
CA THR A 19 -17.28 -34.85 22.39
C THR A 19 -18.12 -36.14 22.46
N ASP A 20 -17.77 -37.13 21.63
CA ASP A 20 -17.95 -38.58 21.82
C ASP A 20 -19.35 -39.20 22.01
N ALA A 21 -19.76 -39.99 21.01
CA ALA A 21 -20.02 -41.42 21.23
C ALA A 21 -20.01 -42.18 19.88
N ALA A 22 -19.17 -43.20 19.82
CA ALA A 22 -19.00 -44.08 18.68
C ALA A 22 -20.14 -45.11 18.53
N ARG A 23 -20.34 -45.53 17.26
CA ARG A 23 -20.87 -46.79 16.70
C ARG A 23 -22.31 -46.80 16.13
N PRO A 24 -22.61 -47.68 15.14
CA PRO A 24 -21.72 -48.51 14.31
C PRO A 24 -21.84 -48.25 12.79
N ARG A 25 -20.76 -48.57 12.06
CA ARG A 25 -20.77 -48.75 10.60
C ARG A 25 -21.63 -49.96 10.26
N ASN A 26 -22.86 -49.73 9.80
CA ASN A 26 -23.59 -50.72 9.03
C ASN A 26 -23.24 -50.52 7.56
N LYS A 27 -22.60 -51.54 6.96
CA LYS A 27 -22.60 -51.72 5.51
C LYS A 27 -24.03 -52.07 5.09
N VAL A 28 -24.80 -51.07 4.73
CA VAL A 28 -26.03 -51.23 3.94
C VAL A 28 -25.67 -50.81 2.52
N GLY A 29 -26.19 -51.56 1.56
CA GLY A 29 -25.66 -51.67 0.21
C GLY A 29 -25.66 -50.36 -0.58
N GLN A 30 -25.05 -50.49 -1.75
CA GLN A 30 -25.25 -49.68 -2.94
C GLN A 30 -26.76 -49.63 -3.30
N GLY A 31 -27.53 -48.92 -2.48
CA GLY A 31 -28.81 -48.35 -2.85
C GLY A 31 -28.53 -46.89 -3.19
N ASP A 32 -29.07 -46.43 -4.30
CA ASP A 32 -29.00 -45.02 -4.67
C ASP A 32 -29.67 -44.20 -3.56
N ASP A 33 -28.87 -43.67 -2.63
CA ASP A 33 -29.33 -42.70 -1.65
C ASP A 33 -29.82 -41.48 -2.44
N SER A 34 -31.14 -41.34 -2.52
CA SER A 34 -31.81 -40.28 -3.24
C SER A 34 -31.67 -39.02 -2.40
N VAL A 35 -30.76 -38.13 -2.78
CA VAL A 35 -30.58 -36.84 -2.12
C VAL A 35 -31.53 -35.83 -2.78
N GLU A 36 -32.56 -35.40 -2.06
CA GLU A 36 -33.44 -34.33 -2.52
C GLU A 36 -32.71 -32.99 -2.40
N ILE A 37 -32.55 -32.29 -3.53
CA ILE A 37 -31.99 -30.94 -3.54
C ILE A 37 -33.06 -29.97 -3.02
N SER A 38 -32.68 -29.09 -2.10
CA SER A 38 -33.58 -28.09 -1.56
C SER A 38 -34.06 -27.14 -2.67
N ARG A 39 -35.32 -26.69 -2.59
CA ARG A 39 -35.91 -25.75 -3.58
C ARG A 39 -35.02 -24.52 -3.85
N PRO A 40 -34.41 -23.85 -2.84
CA PRO A 40 -33.52 -22.72 -3.10
C PRO A 40 -32.28 -23.07 -3.93
N ALA A 41 -31.77 -24.30 -3.81
CA ALA A 41 -30.64 -24.77 -4.61
C ALA A 41 -31.06 -25.16 -6.03
N GLN A 42 -32.28 -25.68 -6.22
CA GLN A 42 -32.87 -25.90 -7.54
C GLN A 42 -33.09 -24.56 -8.26
N ASP A 43 -33.68 -23.58 -7.57
CA ASP A 43 -33.91 -22.23 -8.11
C ASP A 43 -32.57 -21.57 -8.51
N ALA A 44 -31.53 -21.72 -7.70
CA ALA A 44 -30.19 -21.20 -8.02
C ALA A 44 -29.54 -21.89 -9.23
N ALA A 45 -29.78 -23.20 -9.40
CA ALA A 45 -29.31 -23.95 -10.56
C ALA A 45 -30.05 -23.49 -11.84
N GLU A 46 -31.36 -23.29 -11.78
CA GLU A 46 -32.16 -22.75 -12.89
C GLU A 46 -31.75 -21.31 -13.25
N LEU A 47 -31.46 -20.47 -12.24
CA LEU A 47 -30.88 -19.13 -12.42
C LEU A 47 -29.51 -19.17 -13.10
N THR A 48 -28.69 -20.16 -12.76
CA THR A 48 -27.36 -20.32 -13.36
C THR A 48 -27.45 -20.81 -14.81
N GLU A 49 -28.37 -21.72 -15.11
CA GLU A 49 -28.62 -22.17 -16.49
C GLU A 49 -29.21 -21.05 -17.36
N THR A 50 -30.13 -20.26 -16.83
CA THR A 50 -30.67 -19.08 -17.54
C THR A 50 -29.60 -18.01 -17.76
N LEU A 51 -28.71 -17.78 -16.80
CA LEU A 51 -27.56 -16.87 -16.98
C LEU A 51 -26.57 -17.39 -18.03
N LYS A 52 -26.32 -18.69 -18.09
CA LYS A 52 -25.42 -19.32 -19.08
C LYS A 52 -26.03 -19.36 -20.48
N ALA A 53 -27.36 -19.46 -20.57
CA ALA A 53 -28.12 -19.41 -21.82
C ALA A 53 -28.37 -17.97 -22.30
N THR A 54 -28.24 -16.98 -21.42
CA THR A 54 -28.28 -15.57 -21.80
C THR A 54 -26.96 -15.23 -22.50
N PRO A 55 -26.98 -14.75 -23.75
CA PRO A 55 -25.75 -14.35 -24.41
C PRO A 55 -25.13 -13.21 -23.60
N GLU A 56 -23.97 -13.50 -23.01
CA GLU A 56 -23.14 -12.51 -22.34
C GLU A 56 -22.94 -11.37 -23.36
N THR A 57 -23.48 -10.19 -23.08
CA THR A 57 -23.25 -9.01 -23.93
C THR A 57 -21.77 -8.66 -23.75
N VAL A 58 -20.91 -9.32 -24.52
CA VAL A 58 -19.47 -9.10 -24.48
C VAL A 58 -19.26 -7.62 -24.71
N ASN A 59 -18.79 -6.92 -23.68
CA ASN A 59 -18.51 -5.51 -23.77
C ASN A 59 -17.63 -5.30 -25.01
N PRO A 60 -18.03 -4.47 -25.99
CA PRO A 60 -17.32 -4.34 -27.26
C PRO A 60 -15.84 -3.95 -27.06
N ARG A 61 -15.53 -3.30 -25.94
CA ARG A 61 -14.16 -2.96 -25.53
C ARG A 61 -13.27 -4.19 -25.29
N ILE A 62 -13.83 -5.30 -24.82
CA ILE A 62 -13.07 -6.55 -24.59
C ILE A 62 -12.62 -7.17 -25.91
N GLY A 63 -13.45 -7.09 -26.95
CA GLY A 63 -13.09 -7.56 -28.30
C GLY A 63 -11.92 -6.79 -28.88
N GLU A 64 -11.98 -5.46 -28.79
CA GLU A 64 -10.92 -4.56 -29.24
C GLU A 64 -9.61 -4.79 -28.46
N ILE A 65 -9.67 -4.95 -27.14
CA ILE A 65 -8.49 -5.25 -26.33
C ILE A 65 -7.88 -6.58 -26.74
N ARG A 66 -8.70 -7.60 -26.99
CA ARG A 66 -8.21 -8.92 -27.43
C ARG A 66 -7.46 -8.83 -28.76
N GLU A 67 -7.97 -8.05 -29.71
CA GLU A 67 -7.31 -7.81 -30.99
C GLU A 67 -5.98 -7.05 -30.82
N ARG A 68 -5.95 -6.02 -29.96
CA ARG A 68 -4.71 -5.28 -29.63
C ARG A 68 -3.65 -6.17 -28.95
N VAL A 69 -4.07 -7.11 -28.11
CA VAL A 69 -3.16 -8.09 -27.50
C VAL A 69 -2.63 -9.07 -28.55
N GLN A 70 -3.49 -9.60 -29.41
CA GLN A 70 -3.10 -10.57 -30.45
C GLN A 70 -2.18 -9.94 -31.51
N SER A 71 -2.40 -8.69 -31.86
CA SER A 71 -1.55 -7.93 -32.78
C SER A 71 -0.22 -7.48 -32.15
N GLY A 72 -0.03 -7.68 -30.85
CA GLY A 72 1.18 -7.27 -30.14
C GLY A 72 1.31 -5.76 -30.01
N PHE A 73 0.21 -4.99 -30.11
CA PHE A 73 0.20 -3.53 -30.02
C PHE A 73 0.92 -3.00 -28.76
N TYR A 74 0.68 -3.65 -27.62
CA TYR A 74 1.30 -3.33 -26.33
C TYR A 74 2.80 -3.66 -26.24
N ASN A 75 3.36 -4.37 -27.22
CA ASN A 75 4.79 -4.67 -27.29
C ASN A 75 5.57 -3.60 -28.07
N SER A 76 4.91 -2.63 -28.70
CA SER A 76 5.63 -1.52 -29.34
C SER A 76 6.37 -0.67 -28.28
N GLU A 77 7.52 -0.10 -28.64
CA GLU A 77 8.30 0.71 -27.71
C GLU A 77 7.54 1.97 -27.29
N ASP A 78 6.85 2.60 -28.24
CA ASP A 78 6.07 3.82 -27.99
C ASP A 78 4.93 3.59 -27.01
N VAL A 79 4.15 2.51 -27.19
CA VAL A 79 3.05 2.17 -26.27
C VAL A 79 3.60 1.78 -24.89
N ARG A 80 4.74 1.09 -24.83
CA ARG A 80 5.38 0.79 -23.54
C ARG A 80 5.86 2.05 -22.82
N ARG A 81 6.39 3.02 -23.57
CA ARG A 81 6.83 4.32 -23.01
C ARG A 81 5.65 5.14 -22.51
N GLU A 82 4.54 5.15 -23.24
CA GLU A 82 3.30 5.81 -22.83
C GLU A 82 2.73 5.19 -21.54
N ILE A 83 2.67 3.85 -21.47
CA ILE A 83 2.23 3.14 -20.26
C ILE A 83 3.15 3.47 -19.09
N ALA A 84 4.48 3.43 -19.29
CA ALA A 84 5.43 3.78 -18.24
C ALA A 84 5.25 5.23 -17.75
N GLY A 85 5.00 6.17 -18.66
CA GLY A 85 4.67 7.56 -18.30
C GLY A 85 3.41 7.66 -17.45
N ALA A 86 2.32 7.03 -17.88
CA ALA A 86 1.07 7.01 -17.13
C ALA A 86 1.20 6.35 -15.74
N MET A 87 2.04 5.33 -15.61
CA MET A 87 2.35 4.71 -14.31
C MET A 87 3.11 5.67 -13.39
N LEU A 88 4.08 6.42 -13.91
CA LEU A 88 4.82 7.43 -13.15
C LEU A 88 3.94 8.60 -12.70
N ASP A 89 2.90 8.92 -13.48
CA ASP A 89 1.93 9.98 -13.16
C ASP A 89 0.85 9.54 -12.16
N THR A 90 0.81 8.25 -11.80
CA THR A 90 -0.16 7.73 -10.82
C THR A 90 0.18 8.22 -9.41
N ASP A 91 -0.83 8.65 -8.65
CA ASP A 91 -0.70 9.24 -7.31
C ASP A 91 0.06 8.36 -6.29
N GLY A 92 0.13 7.05 -6.51
CA GLY A 92 0.91 6.14 -5.66
C GLY A 92 2.41 6.08 -5.95
N ILE A 93 2.84 6.38 -7.18
CA ILE A 93 4.26 6.25 -7.62
C ILE A 93 4.96 7.60 -7.60
N ARG A 94 4.23 8.66 -7.97
CA ARG A 94 4.74 10.03 -8.05
C ARG A 94 5.40 10.53 -6.75
N PRO A 95 4.86 10.27 -5.54
CA PRO A 95 5.51 10.70 -4.29
C PRO A 95 6.89 10.06 -4.09
N VAL A 96 7.03 8.77 -4.40
CA VAL A 96 8.28 8.02 -4.20
C VAL A 96 9.36 8.51 -5.17
N VAL A 97 9.00 8.78 -6.43
CA VAL A 97 9.95 9.30 -7.42
C VAL A 97 10.44 10.69 -7.03
N ASN A 98 9.55 11.55 -6.52
CA ASN A 98 9.90 12.88 -6.03
C ASN A 98 10.81 12.79 -4.80
N GLU A 99 10.50 11.92 -3.84
CA GLU A 99 11.34 11.69 -2.65
C GLU A 99 12.76 11.24 -3.04
N VAL A 100 12.89 10.30 -3.98
CA VAL A 100 14.21 9.86 -4.47
C VAL A 100 14.98 11.00 -5.15
N ALA A 101 14.28 11.87 -5.87
CA ALA A 101 14.91 13.05 -6.48
C ALA A 101 15.41 14.02 -5.39
N GLU A 102 14.60 14.30 -4.37
CA GLU A 102 14.96 15.15 -3.24
C GLU A 102 16.15 14.58 -2.46
N VAL A 103 16.14 13.30 -2.12
CA VAL A 103 17.25 12.63 -1.42
C VAL A 103 18.54 12.72 -2.23
N ARG A 104 18.48 12.52 -3.55
CA ARG A 104 19.66 12.66 -4.42
C ARG A 104 20.17 14.10 -4.46
N THR A 105 19.27 15.09 -4.48
CA THR A 105 19.68 16.49 -4.42
C THR A 105 20.32 16.84 -3.08
N ALA A 106 19.75 16.38 -1.96
CA ALA A 106 20.30 16.55 -0.64
C ALA A 106 21.68 15.87 -0.52
N GLN A 107 21.83 14.66 -1.06
CA GLN A 107 23.11 13.94 -1.05
C GLN A 107 24.21 14.66 -1.84
N ARG A 108 23.87 15.28 -2.98
CA ARG A 108 24.83 16.11 -3.74
C ARG A 108 25.19 17.37 -2.95
N GLN A 109 24.21 18.04 -2.38
CA GLN A 109 24.44 19.23 -1.56
C GLN A 109 25.32 18.91 -0.34
N MET A 110 25.10 17.75 0.31
CA MET A 110 25.95 17.29 1.41
C MET A 110 27.37 16.97 0.96
N ALA A 111 27.56 16.43 -0.25
CA ALA A 111 28.89 16.17 -0.81
C ALA A 111 29.67 17.47 -1.06
N ASP A 112 28.97 18.58 -1.30
CA ASP A 112 29.56 19.91 -1.51
C ASP A 112 29.81 20.68 -0.19
N VAL A 113 29.34 20.17 0.95
CA VAL A 113 29.62 20.77 2.27
C VAL A 113 30.97 20.25 2.76
N PRO A 114 31.96 21.14 2.96
CA PRO A 114 33.26 20.72 3.49
C PRO A 114 33.10 20.22 4.92
N ASP A 115 33.78 19.11 5.24
CA ASP A 115 33.82 18.50 6.59
C ASP A 115 34.24 19.51 7.67
N VAL A 116 35.14 20.43 7.30
CA VAL A 116 35.59 21.53 8.14
C VAL A 116 35.38 22.84 7.41
N ARG A 117 34.67 23.77 8.05
CA ARG A 117 34.55 25.15 7.57
C ARG A 117 35.77 25.94 8.01
N GLU A 118 36.84 25.89 7.22
CA GLU A 118 38.13 26.53 7.53
C GLU A 118 38.00 28.00 7.92
N ASP A 119 37.10 28.75 7.27
CA ASP A 119 36.82 30.15 7.60
C ASP A 119 36.34 30.33 9.05
N ARG A 120 35.48 29.42 9.55
CA ARG A 120 34.99 29.44 10.93
C ARG A 120 36.06 29.06 11.92
N VAL A 121 36.94 28.13 11.55
CA VAL A 121 38.08 27.73 12.37
C VAL A 121 39.08 28.87 12.48
N ALA A 122 39.39 29.54 11.37
CA ALA A 122 40.25 30.71 11.34
C ALA A 122 39.68 31.86 12.20
N GLU A 123 38.40 32.18 12.03
CA GLU A 123 37.69 33.18 12.85
C GLU A 123 37.76 32.85 14.35
N SER A 124 37.53 31.58 14.71
CA SER A 124 37.57 31.14 16.10
C SER A 124 38.99 31.23 16.68
N ARG A 125 40.02 30.88 15.89
CA ARG A 125 41.43 31.02 16.29
C ARG A 125 41.81 32.48 16.53
N GLU A 126 41.39 33.38 15.65
CA GLU A 126 41.63 34.82 15.79
C GLU A 126 40.96 35.37 17.06
N ARG A 127 39.69 35.00 17.31
CA ARG A 127 38.99 35.37 18.55
C ARG A 127 39.73 34.88 19.79
N ALA A 128 40.22 33.64 19.78
CA ALA A 128 41.00 33.08 20.88
C ALA A 128 42.31 33.84 21.10
N ALA A 129 43.05 34.17 20.02
CA ALA A 129 44.28 34.95 20.10
C ALA A 129 44.04 36.37 20.66
N ASN A 130 42.87 36.95 20.39
CA ASN A 130 42.49 38.28 20.85
C ASN A 130 41.84 38.29 22.26
N GLY A 131 41.82 37.16 22.97
CA GLY A 131 41.24 37.06 24.32
C GLY A 131 39.71 37.22 24.36
N PHE A 132 39.02 37.02 23.24
CA PHE A 132 37.56 37.14 23.16
C PHE A 132 36.85 36.23 24.18
N TYR A 133 37.32 34.99 24.33
CA TYR A 133 36.77 34.02 25.26
C TYR A 133 37.15 34.27 26.73
N ASP A 134 38.03 35.25 26.99
CA ASP A 134 38.39 35.65 28.36
C ASP A 134 37.46 36.73 28.93
N GLN A 135 36.64 37.35 28.08
CA GLN A 135 35.67 38.36 28.49
C GLN A 135 34.57 37.72 29.37
N ALA A 136 34.27 38.36 30.51
CA ALA A 136 33.33 37.82 31.50
C ALA A 136 31.92 37.58 30.92
N ASP A 137 31.46 38.46 30.04
CA ASP A 137 30.16 38.35 29.38
C ASP A 137 30.12 37.15 28.43
N VAL A 138 31.18 36.96 27.63
CA VAL A 138 31.32 35.83 26.70
C VAL A 138 31.38 34.51 27.45
N ARG A 139 32.09 34.45 28.58
CA ARG A 139 32.15 33.24 29.43
C ARG A 139 30.79 32.89 30.01
N THR A 140 30.06 33.89 30.53
CA THR A 140 28.71 33.70 31.08
C THR A 140 27.75 33.21 30.00
N GLN A 141 27.78 33.83 28.82
CA GLN A 141 26.95 33.42 27.68
C GLN A 141 27.28 32.00 27.22
N THR A 142 28.58 31.67 27.12
CA THR A 142 29.01 30.33 26.71
C THR A 142 28.57 29.27 27.72
N ALA A 143 28.71 29.54 29.02
CA ALA A 143 28.24 28.64 30.08
C ALA A 143 26.73 28.43 30.02
N GLN A 144 25.95 29.49 29.78
CA GLN A 144 24.50 29.37 29.63
C GLN A 144 24.13 28.53 28.40
N SER A 145 24.77 28.75 27.25
CA SER A 145 24.50 27.96 26.04
C SER A 145 24.83 26.48 26.21
N ILE A 146 25.90 26.13 26.94
CA ILE A 146 26.22 24.74 27.26
C ILE A 146 25.13 24.10 28.12
N ILE A 147 24.62 24.85 29.12
CA ILE A 147 23.52 24.39 29.97
C ILE A 147 22.26 24.16 29.12
N ASP A 148 21.92 25.11 28.25
CA ASP A 148 20.72 25.06 27.39
C ASP A 148 20.78 23.91 26.37
N GLU A 149 21.97 23.55 25.86
CA GLU A 149 22.15 22.43 24.94
C GLU A 149 22.09 21.06 25.64
N SER A 150 22.39 21.03 26.94
CA SER A 150 22.40 19.81 27.75
C SER A 150 21.06 19.46 28.41
N ALA A 151 20.05 20.33 28.26
CA ALA A 151 18.70 20.20 28.84
C ALA A 151 17.69 19.62 27.84
#